data_AF-A0A917YUS9-F1
#
_entry.id   AF-A0A917YUS9-F1
#
_cell.length_a   1.000
_cell.length_b   1.000
_cell.length_c   1.000
_cell.angle_alpha   90.00
_cell.angle_beta   90.00
_cell.angle_gamma   90.00
#
_symmetry.space_group_name_H-M   'P 1'
#
loop_
_entity.id
_entity.type
_entity.pdbx_description
1 polymer ?
#
loop_
_entity_poly.entity_id
_entity_poly.type
_entity_poly.pdbx_seq_one_letter_code
_entity_poly.pdbx_strand_id
1 'polypeptide(L)'
;MHCPLCSHTVISHYHRDKVRDYWQCNRCQLVFVNAQQRLSPEAEKAIYDLHQNSHTDAGYIRFLSRFAEPLKQRLSPGSKGLDYGCGPAPVLAEMLSTSGFPTVGYDPFYQPALPAGTFDFVCCTEAIEHFYQPGKVFEHWLGLMNPCAVLGIMTKRVMNKERFANWHYKNDQTHVCFFSEATFSWVAAHYSLRLEIAGPDVVFLYRDKV
;
A
#
# COMPACT_ATOMS: atom_id res chain seq x y z
N MET A 1 8.00 13.04 -18.12
CA MET A 1 7.61 12.37 -16.86
C MET A 1 6.77 11.16 -17.22
N HIS A 2 6.86 10.06 -16.46
CA HIS A 2 6.03 8.87 -16.66
C HIS A 2 5.30 8.56 -15.35
N CYS A 3 4.08 8.02 -15.45
CA CYS A 3 3.34 7.58 -14.27
C CYS A 3 4.09 6.42 -13.59
N PRO A 4 4.36 6.46 -12.27
CA PRO A 4 5.17 5.45 -11.59
C PRO A 4 4.43 4.12 -11.36
N LEU A 5 3.10 4.09 -11.59
CA LEU A 5 2.28 2.87 -11.51
C LEU A 5 2.17 2.17 -12.86
N CYS A 6 1.89 2.90 -13.94
CA CYS A 6 1.55 2.28 -15.22
C CYS A 6 2.51 2.66 -16.36
N SER A 7 3.42 3.60 -16.15
CA SER A 7 4.36 4.11 -17.18
C SER A 7 3.71 4.97 -18.29
N HIS A 8 2.44 5.36 -18.15
CA HIS A 8 1.80 6.26 -19.12
C HIS A 8 2.45 7.65 -19.13
N THR A 9 2.46 8.29 -20.29
CA THR A 9 3.09 9.60 -20.53
C THR A 9 2.13 10.78 -20.44
N VAL A 10 0.83 10.56 -20.64
CA VAL A 10 -0.16 11.65 -20.55
C VAL A 10 -0.48 11.91 -19.09
N ILE A 11 0.09 13.01 -18.57
CA ILE A 11 0.04 13.42 -17.17
C ILE A 11 -0.37 14.90 -17.12
N SER A 12 -1.26 15.21 -16.18
CA SER A 12 -1.78 16.57 -15.97
C SER A 12 -1.34 17.09 -14.59
N HIS A 13 -1.16 18.41 -14.47
CA HIS A 13 -0.94 19.03 -13.16
C HIS A 13 -2.17 18.87 -12.28
N TYR A 14 -1.99 18.37 -11.06
CA TYR A 14 -3.10 18.10 -10.15
C TYR A 14 -3.21 19.17 -9.07
N HIS A 15 -2.13 19.44 -8.33
CA HIS A 15 -2.11 20.41 -7.24
C HIS A 15 -0.66 20.85 -6.96
N ARG A 16 -0.49 21.96 -6.25
CA ARG A 16 0.80 22.42 -5.72
C ARG A 16 0.59 22.86 -4.28
N ASP A 17 1.43 22.36 -3.38
CA ASP A 17 1.53 22.89 -2.02
C ASP A 17 2.75 23.83 -1.90
N LYS A 18 3.16 24.16 -0.67
CA LYS A 18 4.29 25.08 -0.43
C LYS A 18 5.65 24.50 -0.83
N VAL A 19 5.75 23.19 -1.02
CA VAL A 19 7.01 22.44 -1.15
C VAL A 19 7.08 21.69 -2.48
N ARG A 20 5.98 21.09 -2.95
CA ARG A 20 5.98 20.12 -4.06
C ARG A 20 4.80 20.28 -5.01
N ASP A 21 5.01 19.79 -6.24
CA ASP A 21 3.96 19.62 -7.25
C ASP A 21 3.42 18.18 -7.23
N TYR A 22 2.11 18.08 -7.39
CA TYR A 22 1.38 16.83 -7.54
C TYR A 22 0.83 16.74 -8.97
N TRP A 23 0.97 15.56 -9.54
CA TRP A 23 0.61 15.26 -10.92
C TRP A 23 -0.36 14.10 -10.96
N GLN A 24 -1.26 14.06 -11.94
CA GLN A 24 -2.21 12.97 -12.11
C GLN A 24 -2.02 12.29 -13.46
N CYS A 25 -1.97 10.97 -13.44
CA CYS A 25 -1.95 10.16 -14.66
C CYS A 25 -3.35 10.12 -15.28
N ASN A 26 -3.47 10.46 -16.57
CA ASN A 26 -4.78 10.45 -17.25
C ASN A 26 -5.30 9.03 -17.52
N ARG A 27 -4.47 7.99 -17.38
CA ARG A 27 -4.86 6.59 -17.57
C ARG A 27 -5.30 5.90 -16.28
N CYS A 28 -4.41 5.78 -15.31
CA CYS A 28 -4.70 5.08 -14.05
C CYS A 28 -5.17 6.00 -12.93
N GLN A 29 -5.32 7.31 -13.18
CA GLN A 29 -5.81 8.30 -12.21
C GLN A 29 -4.96 8.47 -10.94
N LEU A 30 -3.80 7.80 -10.83
CA LEU A 30 -2.87 7.96 -9.72
C LEU A 30 -2.41 9.41 -9.62
N VAL A 31 -2.50 9.98 -8.42
CA VAL A 31 -1.87 11.26 -8.08
C VAL A 31 -0.49 10.98 -7.49
N PHE A 32 0.57 11.65 -7.95
CA PHE A 32 1.93 11.36 -7.54
C PHE A 32 2.85 12.59 -7.57
N VAL A 33 3.96 12.50 -6.85
CA VAL A 33 5.04 13.49 -6.81
C VAL A 33 6.14 13.13 -7.81
N ASN A 34 6.67 14.13 -8.50
CA ASN A 34 7.76 13.94 -9.45
C ASN A 34 9.03 13.41 -8.74
N ALA A 35 9.80 12.54 -9.40
CA ALA A 35 11.02 11.95 -8.85
C ALA A 35 12.03 13.00 -8.35
N GLN A 36 12.13 14.17 -8.99
CA GLN A 36 13.05 15.23 -8.55
C GLN A 36 12.62 15.95 -7.25
N GLN A 37 11.38 15.74 -6.78
CA GLN A 37 10.83 16.37 -5.58
C GLN A 37 10.60 15.34 -4.44
N ARG A 38 11.18 14.15 -4.57
CA ARG A 38 11.15 13.10 -3.54
C ARG A 38 12.35 13.25 -2.61
N LEU A 39 12.19 12.75 -1.39
CA LEU A 39 13.30 12.65 -0.44
C LEU A 39 14.35 11.66 -0.95
N SER A 40 15.57 11.77 -0.42
CA SER A 40 16.54 10.69 -0.54
C SER A 40 16.12 9.54 0.40
N PRO A 41 16.56 8.29 0.14
CA PRO A 41 16.27 7.16 1.03
C PRO A 41 16.70 7.42 2.49
N GLU A 42 17.81 8.13 2.70
CA GLU A 42 18.31 8.47 4.04
C GLU A 42 17.38 9.45 4.75
N ALA A 43 16.90 10.48 4.04
CA ALA A 43 15.97 11.46 4.58
C ALA A 43 14.57 10.87 4.83
N GLU A 44 14.13 9.94 3.99
CA GLU A 44 12.90 9.18 4.19
C GLU A 44 12.98 8.29 5.44
N LYS A 45 14.06 7.50 5.58
CA LYS A 45 14.27 6.67 6.75
C LYS A 45 14.33 7.50 8.05
N ALA A 46 14.96 8.67 8.01
CA ALA A 46 15.02 9.56 9.17
C ALA A 46 13.63 10.01 9.65
N ILE A 47 12.65 10.11 8.75
CA ILE A 47 11.25 10.37 9.12
C ILE A 47 10.60 9.12 9.69
N TYR A 48 10.81 7.94 9.09
CA TYR A 48 10.27 6.68 9.59
C TYR A 48 10.76 6.33 11.00
N ASP A 49 12.00 6.66 11.33
CA ASP A 49 12.56 6.46 12.66
C ASP A 49 11.86 7.30 13.76
N LEU A 50 11.01 8.28 13.37
CA LEU A 50 10.16 9.03 14.30
C LEU A 50 8.82 8.35 14.60
N HIS A 51 8.43 7.32 13.83
CA HIS A 51 7.16 6.63 14.03
C HIS A 51 7.20 5.73 15.27
N GLN A 52 6.18 5.89 16.13
CA GLN A 52 6.00 5.06 17.32
C GLN A 52 4.94 4.00 17.06
N ASN A 53 5.31 2.94 16.34
CA ASN A 53 4.44 1.77 16.14
C ASN A 53 4.68 0.77 17.28
N SER A 54 3.67 0.51 18.10
CA SER A 54 3.81 -0.38 19.27
C SER A 54 2.71 -1.43 19.35
N HIS A 55 3.10 -2.64 19.73
CA HIS A 55 2.23 -3.79 20.02
C HIS A 55 1.37 -3.58 21.28
N THR A 56 1.65 -2.55 22.08
CA THR A 56 0.89 -2.22 23.30
C THR A 56 0.00 -0.99 23.15
N ASP A 57 0.09 -0.27 22.01
CA ASP A 57 -0.80 0.86 21.74
C ASP A 57 -2.17 0.36 21.28
N ALA A 58 -3.15 0.43 22.18
CA ALA A 58 -4.52 0.03 21.87
C ALA A 58 -5.17 0.84 20.73
N GLY A 59 -4.73 2.09 20.51
CA GLY A 59 -5.14 2.91 19.37
C GLY A 59 -4.61 2.35 18.06
N TYR A 60 -3.33 2.02 18.02
CA TYR A 60 -2.69 1.42 16.85
C TYR A 60 -3.24 0.02 16.52
N ILE A 61 -3.46 -0.82 17.54
CA ILE A 61 -4.12 -2.13 17.36
C ILE A 61 -5.52 -1.95 16.76
N ARG A 62 -6.35 -1.06 17.33
CA ARG A 62 -7.68 -0.77 16.78
C ARG A 62 -7.60 -0.27 15.33
N PHE A 63 -6.61 0.55 15.03
CA PHE A 63 -6.37 1.06 13.68
C PHE A 63 -6.08 -0.08 12.69
N LEU A 64 -5.18 -1.00 13.03
CA LEU A 64 -4.86 -2.18 12.22
C LEU A 64 -6.00 -3.20 12.16
N SER A 65 -6.81 -3.33 13.21
CA SER A 65 -7.99 -4.21 13.22
C SER A 65 -9.01 -3.85 12.13
N ARG A 66 -9.07 -2.59 11.69
CA ARG A 66 -9.92 -2.18 10.55
C ARG A 66 -9.54 -2.89 9.26
N PHE A 67 -8.28 -3.31 9.12
CA PHE A 67 -7.78 -4.12 8.01
C PHE A 67 -7.79 -5.62 8.35
N ALA A 68 -7.27 -5.99 9.53
CA ALA A 68 -7.07 -7.38 9.91
C ALA A 68 -8.39 -8.15 10.03
N GLU A 69 -9.44 -7.57 10.64
CA GLU A 69 -10.71 -8.27 10.81
C GLU A 69 -11.40 -8.59 9.47
N PRO A 70 -11.54 -7.64 8.52
CA PRO A 70 -12.03 -7.98 7.19
C PRO A 70 -11.14 -8.99 6.46
N LEU A 71 -9.80 -8.86 6.53
CA LEU A 71 -8.92 -9.81 5.86
C LEU A 71 -9.18 -11.25 6.34
N LYS A 72 -9.23 -11.48 7.65
CA LYS A 72 -9.46 -12.82 8.23
C LYS A 72 -10.73 -13.49 7.72
N GLN A 73 -11.79 -12.73 7.47
CA GLN A 73 -13.06 -13.25 6.92
C GLN A 73 -12.94 -13.76 5.48
N ARG A 74 -11.86 -13.40 4.77
CA ARG A 74 -11.59 -13.76 3.37
C ARG A 74 -10.57 -14.89 3.22
N LEU A 75 -9.98 -15.34 4.32
CA LEU A 75 -8.91 -16.34 4.31
C LEU A 75 -9.43 -17.70 4.76
N SER A 76 -8.89 -18.76 4.14
CA SER A 76 -9.07 -20.11 4.67
C SER A 76 -8.22 -20.32 5.92
N PRO A 77 -8.66 -21.12 6.91
CA PRO A 77 -7.86 -21.40 8.10
C PRO A 77 -6.45 -21.88 7.75
N GLY A 78 -5.43 -21.32 8.41
CA GLY A 78 -4.02 -21.68 8.17
C GLY A 78 -3.39 -21.08 6.92
N SER A 79 -4.10 -20.20 6.18
CA SER A 79 -3.51 -19.45 5.06
C SER A 79 -2.25 -18.73 5.51
N LYS A 80 -1.21 -18.75 4.66
CA LYS A 80 0.09 -18.13 4.92
C LYS A 80 0.20 -16.75 4.28
N GLY A 81 0.73 -15.80 5.04
CA GLY A 81 0.77 -14.39 4.68
C GLY A 81 2.15 -13.76 4.58
N LEU A 82 2.24 -12.71 3.78
CA LEU A 82 3.33 -11.74 3.80
C LEU A 82 2.81 -10.36 4.19
N ASP A 83 3.40 -9.73 5.20
CA ASP A 83 3.18 -8.32 5.55
C ASP A 83 4.28 -7.46 4.91
N TYR A 84 3.96 -6.81 3.79
CA TYR A 84 4.89 -6.07 2.94
C TYR A 84 4.90 -4.58 3.30
N GLY A 85 6.04 -4.10 3.79
CA GLY A 85 6.17 -2.79 4.43
C GLY A 85 5.82 -2.86 5.91
N CYS A 86 6.20 -3.92 6.61
CA CYS A 86 5.83 -4.15 8.01
C CYS A 86 6.47 -3.16 9.01
N GLY A 87 7.44 -2.35 8.56
CA GLY A 87 8.16 -1.40 9.40
C GLY A 87 9.04 -2.07 10.47
N PRO A 88 9.45 -1.32 11.51
CA PRO A 88 10.34 -1.80 12.56
C PRO A 88 9.68 -2.81 13.51
N ALA A 89 8.36 -2.76 13.63
CA ALA A 89 7.56 -3.56 14.55
C ALA A 89 6.42 -4.21 13.75
N PRO A 90 6.49 -5.51 13.43
CA PRO A 90 5.54 -6.19 12.54
C PRO A 90 4.22 -6.55 13.26
N VAL A 91 3.56 -5.55 13.86
CA VAL A 91 2.35 -5.69 14.69
C VAL A 91 1.24 -6.44 13.92
N LEU A 92 1.02 -6.11 12.64
CA LEU A 92 -0.01 -6.77 11.84
C LEU A 92 0.31 -8.26 11.61
N ALA A 93 1.55 -8.58 11.25
CA ALA A 93 1.97 -9.97 11.06
C ALA A 93 1.78 -10.82 12.33
N GLU A 94 2.08 -10.26 13.50
CA GLU A 94 1.83 -10.92 14.79
C GLU A 94 0.33 -11.09 15.06
N MET A 95 -0.48 -10.03 14.89
CA MET A 95 -1.94 -10.09 15.07
C MET A 95 -2.59 -11.19 14.22
N LEU A 96 -2.17 -11.31 12.95
CA LEU A 96 -2.65 -12.33 12.02
C LEU A 96 -2.16 -13.73 12.43
N SER A 97 -0.89 -13.86 12.82
CA SER A 97 -0.31 -15.13 13.27
C SER A 97 -0.99 -15.66 14.53
N THR A 98 -1.26 -14.80 15.52
CA THR A 98 -2.03 -15.15 16.72
C THR A 98 -3.46 -15.57 16.39
N SER A 99 -4.02 -15.06 15.29
CA SER A 99 -5.35 -15.43 14.80
C SER A 99 -5.37 -16.72 13.95
N GLY A 100 -4.23 -17.44 13.85
CA GLY A 100 -4.14 -18.71 13.10
C GLY A 100 -3.74 -18.56 11.63
N PHE A 101 -3.22 -17.40 11.22
CA PHE A 101 -2.73 -17.14 9.87
C PHE A 101 -1.23 -16.83 9.89
N PRO A 102 -0.36 -17.85 9.74
CA PRO A 102 1.09 -17.65 9.83
C PRO A 102 1.56 -16.56 8.85
N THR A 103 2.06 -15.45 9.38
CA THR A 103 2.41 -14.25 8.60
C THR A 103 3.84 -13.84 8.88
N VAL A 104 4.62 -13.59 7.83
CA VAL A 104 5.99 -13.09 7.92
C VAL A 104 6.07 -11.64 7.45
N GLY A 105 6.95 -10.84 8.06
CA GLY A 105 7.18 -9.45 7.69
C GLY A 105 8.26 -9.30 6.64
N TYR A 106 8.15 -8.24 5.83
CA TYR A 106 9.22 -7.74 4.97
C TYR A 106 9.18 -6.21 4.99
N ASP A 107 10.35 -5.59 5.11
CA ASP A 107 10.49 -4.13 4.99
C ASP A 107 11.89 -3.78 4.48
N PRO A 108 12.05 -2.93 3.44
CA PRO A 108 13.35 -2.58 2.88
C PRO A 108 14.35 -1.98 3.88
N PHE A 109 13.88 -1.29 4.93
CA PHE A 109 14.73 -0.62 5.91
C PHE A 109 14.93 -1.44 7.18
N TYR A 110 13.90 -2.18 7.61
CA TYR A 110 13.90 -2.84 8.92
C TYR A 110 13.99 -4.38 8.85
N GLN A 111 13.48 -5.00 7.78
CA GLN A 111 13.49 -6.44 7.57
C GLN A 111 13.75 -6.78 6.08
N PRO A 112 14.96 -6.49 5.55
CA PRO A 112 15.22 -6.46 4.11
C PRO A 112 15.36 -7.84 3.46
N ALA A 113 15.30 -8.93 4.25
CA ALA A 113 15.34 -10.28 3.74
C ALA A 113 13.94 -10.69 3.27
N LEU A 114 13.69 -10.61 1.96
CA LEU A 114 12.44 -11.07 1.39
C LEU A 114 12.27 -12.59 1.66
N PRO A 115 11.17 -13.02 2.30
CA PRO A 115 10.98 -14.44 2.58
C PRO A 115 10.79 -15.25 1.29
N ALA A 116 11.33 -16.46 1.27
CA ALA A 116 11.23 -17.34 0.12
C ALA A 116 9.84 -17.97 -0.02
N GLY A 117 9.42 -18.22 -1.26
CA GLY A 117 8.18 -18.92 -1.60
C GLY A 117 7.04 -17.98 -2.03
N THR A 118 5.83 -18.51 -1.98
CA THR A 118 4.59 -17.82 -2.35
C THR A 118 3.58 -17.86 -1.21
N PHE A 119 2.65 -16.92 -1.20
CA PHE A 119 1.73 -16.66 -0.10
C PHE A 119 0.28 -16.74 -0.55
N ASP A 120 -0.58 -17.19 0.37
CA ASP A 120 -2.04 -17.21 0.20
C ASP A 120 -2.63 -15.81 0.37
N PHE A 121 -1.90 -14.91 1.00
CA PHE A 121 -2.21 -13.49 0.98
C PHE A 121 -0.97 -12.61 1.14
N VAL A 122 -1.07 -11.39 0.62
CA VAL A 122 -0.07 -10.32 0.81
C VAL A 122 -0.80 -9.11 1.38
N CYS A 123 -0.23 -8.49 2.41
CA CYS A 123 -0.73 -7.30 3.07
C CYS A 123 0.20 -6.12 2.83
N CYS A 124 -0.35 -4.92 2.77
CA CYS A 124 0.42 -3.67 2.74
C CYS A 124 -0.41 -2.57 3.41
N THR A 125 -0.05 -2.20 4.64
CA THR A 125 -0.80 -1.22 5.43
C THR A 125 0.04 0.01 5.72
N GLU A 126 -0.45 1.19 5.32
CA GLU A 126 0.25 2.49 5.47
C GLU A 126 1.70 2.45 4.92
N ALA A 127 1.88 1.79 3.77
CA ALA A 127 3.19 1.60 3.15
C ALA A 127 3.19 1.98 1.65
N ILE A 128 2.11 1.68 0.92
CA ILE A 128 2.06 1.81 -0.54
C ILE A 128 2.21 3.26 -1.04
N GLU A 129 1.81 4.23 -0.22
CA GLU A 129 1.91 5.66 -0.50
C GLU A 129 3.36 6.16 -0.60
N HIS A 130 4.29 5.42 -0.02
CA HIS A 130 5.72 5.73 -0.04
C HIS A 130 6.44 5.12 -1.24
N PHE A 131 5.82 4.20 -1.98
CA PHE A 131 6.53 3.48 -3.03
C PHE A 131 6.84 4.37 -4.23
N TYR A 132 8.12 4.41 -4.62
CA TYR A 132 8.58 5.23 -5.74
C TYR A 132 8.19 4.66 -7.10
N GLN A 133 7.99 3.35 -7.18
CA GLN A 133 7.65 2.58 -8.38
C GLN A 133 6.58 1.51 -8.08
N PRO A 134 5.36 1.90 -7.68
CA PRO A 134 4.31 0.96 -7.28
C PRO A 134 3.95 -0.05 -8.38
N GLY A 135 4.12 0.29 -9.67
CA GLY A 135 3.87 -0.66 -10.76
C GLY A 135 4.73 -1.93 -10.66
N LYS A 136 6.04 -1.76 -10.40
CA LYS A 136 6.95 -2.88 -10.19
C LYS A 136 6.63 -3.64 -8.91
N VAL A 137 6.16 -2.95 -7.87
CA VAL A 137 5.77 -3.58 -6.62
C VAL A 137 4.51 -4.43 -6.80
N PHE A 138 3.52 -3.96 -7.57
CA PHE A 138 2.35 -4.78 -7.94
C PHE A 138 2.76 -6.03 -8.72
N GLU A 139 3.62 -5.89 -9.73
CA GLU A 139 4.16 -7.05 -10.47
C GLU A 139 4.89 -8.03 -9.55
N HIS A 140 5.65 -7.50 -8.60
CA HIS A 140 6.36 -8.31 -7.61
C HIS A 140 5.39 -9.05 -6.67
N TRP A 141 4.39 -8.38 -6.11
CA TRP A 141 3.36 -9.00 -5.28
C TRP A 141 2.64 -10.12 -6.02
N LEU A 142 2.26 -9.90 -7.29
CA LEU A 142 1.63 -10.93 -8.11
C LEU A 142 2.53 -12.15 -8.33
N GLY A 143 3.85 -11.95 -8.41
CA GLY A 143 4.83 -13.04 -8.46
C GLY A 143 4.95 -13.83 -7.15
N LEU A 144 4.65 -13.19 -6.01
CA LEU A 144 4.68 -13.81 -4.68
C LEU A 144 3.35 -14.47 -4.29
N MET A 145 2.28 -14.27 -5.05
CA MET A 145 0.93 -14.74 -4.70
C MET A 145 0.64 -16.14 -5.26
N ASN A 146 0.10 -17.03 -4.43
CA ASN A 146 -0.52 -18.28 -4.89
C ASN A 146 -1.76 -18.00 -5.78
N PRO A 147 -2.22 -18.97 -6.59
CA PRO A 147 -3.58 -18.93 -7.15
C PRO A 147 -4.61 -18.76 -6.03
N CYS A 148 -5.72 -18.06 -6.29
CA CYS A 148 -6.71 -17.68 -5.28
C CYS A 148 -6.25 -16.73 -4.18
N ALA A 149 -4.99 -16.25 -4.20
CA ALA A 149 -4.49 -15.41 -3.13
C ALA A 149 -5.18 -14.03 -3.08
N VAL A 150 -5.13 -13.43 -1.91
CA VAL A 150 -5.69 -12.09 -1.63
C VAL A 150 -4.55 -11.09 -1.44
N LEU A 151 -4.59 -9.97 -2.16
CA LEU A 151 -3.77 -8.79 -1.88
C LEU A 151 -4.62 -7.78 -1.13
N GLY A 152 -4.31 -7.54 0.13
CA GLY A 152 -4.95 -6.53 0.97
C GLY A 152 -4.09 -5.29 1.10
N ILE A 153 -4.69 -4.12 0.85
CA ILE A 153 -4.01 -2.83 0.99
C ILE A 153 -4.85 -1.94 1.91
N MET A 154 -4.20 -1.32 2.89
CA MET A 154 -4.78 -0.22 3.66
C MET A 154 -3.98 1.06 3.39
N THR A 155 -4.64 2.06 2.80
CA THR A 155 -4.08 3.39 2.54
C THR A 155 -5.23 4.38 2.37
N LYS A 156 -5.02 5.63 2.76
CA LYS A 156 -6.08 6.62 2.56
C LYS A 156 -6.21 6.99 1.09
N ARG A 157 -7.45 7.22 0.64
CA ARG A 157 -7.74 7.42 -0.80
C ARG A 157 -8.07 8.85 -1.18
N VAL A 158 -7.61 9.25 -2.36
CA VAL A 158 -7.97 10.52 -3.02
C VAL A 158 -9.44 10.46 -3.43
N MET A 159 -10.21 11.45 -2.98
CA MET A 159 -11.63 11.61 -3.37
C MET A 159 -11.78 12.54 -4.58
N ASN A 160 -11.24 13.76 -4.49
CA ASN A 160 -11.26 14.78 -5.54
C ASN A 160 -10.18 15.84 -5.27
N LYS A 161 -10.01 16.76 -6.23
CA LYS A 161 -8.97 17.78 -6.20
C LYS A 161 -9.18 18.81 -5.08
N GLU A 162 -10.44 19.17 -4.81
CA GLU A 162 -10.81 20.15 -3.79
C GLU A 162 -10.48 19.64 -2.38
N ARG A 163 -10.83 18.38 -2.09
CA ARG A 163 -10.48 17.74 -0.81
C ARG A 163 -8.99 17.50 -0.70
N PHE A 164 -8.33 17.10 -1.79
CA PHE A 164 -6.88 16.88 -1.80
C PHE A 164 -6.10 18.14 -1.39
N ALA A 165 -6.50 19.32 -1.85
CA ALA A 165 -5.83 20.57 -1.51
C ALA A 165 -5.72 20.80 0.01
N ASN A 166 -6.77 20.47 0.77
CA ASN A 166 -6.82 20.65 2.22
C ASN A 166 -6.47 19.38 3.01
N TRP A 167 -6.07 18.31 2.33
CA TRP A 167 -5.86 17.01 2.96
C TRP A 167 -4.50 16.96 3.64
N HIS A 168 -4.47 16.71 4.96
CA HIS A 168 -3.23 16.66 5.74
C HIS A 168 -2.32 15.49 5.36
N TYR A 169 -2.89 14.39 4.85
CA TYR A 169 -2.13 13.18 4.52
C TYR A 169 -1.08 13.39 3.43
N LYS A 170 -1.25 14.37 2.52
CA LYS A 170 -0.22 14.70 1.53
C LYS A 170 0.96 15.49 2.09
N ASN A 171 0.80 16.07 3.28
CA ASN A 171 1.80 16.95 3.88
C ASN A 171 3.00 16.17 4.41
N ASP A 172 2.84 14.87 4.63
CA ASP A 172 3.98 13.97 4.84
C ASP A 172 4.80 13.89 3.55
N GLN A 173 6.07 14.28 3.64
CA GLN A 173 6.96 14.32 2.48
C GLN A 173 7.38 12.92 2.01
N THR A 174 7.23 11.90 2.85
CA THR A 174 7.44 10.50 2.45
C THR A 174 6.28 9.99 1.58
N HIS A 175 5.09 10.61 1.63
CA HIS A 175 3.96 10.23 0.78
C HIS A 175 4.18 10.80 -0.63
N VAL A 176 4.32 9.91 -1.61
CA VAL A 176 4.66 10.26 -2.99
C VAL A 176 3.69 9.70 -4.03
N CYS A 177 2.88 8.70 -3.66
CA CYS A 177 1.85 8.09 -4.50
C CYS A 177 0.53 8.07 -3.73
N PHE A 178 -0.54 8.57 -4.33
CA PHE A 178 -1.86 8.67 -3.71
C PHE A 178 -2.90 7.98 -4.57
N PHE A 179 -3.47 6.91 -4.03
CA PHE A 179 -4.40 6.04 -4.73
C PHE A 179 -5.84 6.56 -4.59
N SER A 180 -6.65 6.31 -5.61
CA SER A 180 -8.10 6.53 -5.58
C SER A 180 -8.83 5.22 -5.88
N GLU A 181 -10.14 5.18 -5.72
CA GLU A 181 -10.95 4.05 -6.16
C GLU A 181 -10.83 3.82 -7.68
N ALA A 182 -10.70 4.89 -8.47
CA ALA A 182 -10.44 4.79 -9.91
C ALA A 182 -9.06 4.17 -10.19
N THR A 183 -8.06 4.48 -9.36
CA THR A 183 -6.73 3.86 -9.47
C THR A 183 -6.75 2.38 -9.17
N PHE A 184 -7.42 1.96 -8.08
CA PHE A 184 -7.56 0.55 -7.77
C PHE A 184 -8.42 -0.21 -8.79
N SER A 185 -9.45 0.44 -9.34
CA SER A 185 -10.26 -0.12 -10.43
C SER A 185 -9.40 -0.36 -11.67
N TRP A 186 -8.51 0.58 -12.00
CA TRP A 186 -7.56 0.42 -13.09
C TRP A 186 -6.57 -0.73 -12.82
N VAL A 187 -6.01 -0.82 -11.61
CA VAL A 187 -5.10 -1.91 -11.22
C VAL A 187 -5.79 -3.26 -11.38
N ALA A 188 -7.01 -3.38 -10.87
CA ALA A 188 -7.79 -4.61 -10.95
C ALA A 188 -8.04 -5.02 -12.41
N ALA A 189 -8.50 -4.10 -13.26
CA ALA A 189 -8.69 -4.36 -14.67
C ALA A 189 -7.36 -4.71 -15.39
N HIS A 190 -6.28 -3.99 -15.09
CA HIS A 190 -4.98 -4.17 -15.75
C HIS A 190 -4.37 -5.54 -15.48
N TYR A 191 -4.47 -6.02 -14.24
CA TYR A 191 -3.90 -7.29 -13.81
C TYR A 191 -4.92 -8.44 -13.77
N SER A 192 -6.13 -8.23 -14.30
CA SER A 192 -7.23 -9.22 -14.27
C SER A 192 -7.53 -9.73 -12.86
N LEU A 193 -7.58 -8.81 -11.90
CA LEU A 193 -7.95 -9.07 -10.51
C LEU A 193 -9.38 -8.60 -10.27
N ARG A 194 -10.04 -9.20 -9.29
CA ARG A 194 -11.31 -8.67 -8.78
C ARG A 194 -11.03 -7.67 -7.66
N LEU A 195 -11.64 -6.48 -7.73
CA LEU A 195 -11.55 -5.45 -6.69
C LEU A 195 -12.72 -5.55 -5.71
N GLU A 196 -12.42 -5.39 -4.43
CA GLU A 196 -13.38 -5.08 -3.37
C GLU A 196 -12.91 -3.87 -2.56
N ILE A 197 -13.80 -2.89 -2.38
CA ILE A 197 -13.56 -1.76 -1.47
C ILE A 197 -14.23 -2.09 -0.13
N ALA A 198 -13.43 -2.38 0.89
CA ALA A 198 -13.90 -2.94 2.16
C ALA A 198 -13.85 -1.93 3.33
N GLY A 199 -14.02 -0.64 3.03
CA GLY A 199 -13.97 0.44 4.01
C GLY A 199 -13.37 1.72 3.41
N PRO A 200 -13.19 2.78 4.21
CA PRO A 200 -12.70 4.08 3.73
C PRO A 200 -11.23 4.08 3.29
N ASP A 201 -10.43 3.15 3.80
CA ASP A 201 -8.99 3.03 3.55
C ASP A 201 -8.56 1.59 3.17
N VAL A 202 -9.45 0.60 3.27
CA VAL A 202 -9.13 -0.80 2.95
C VAL A 202 -9.65 -1.19 1.57
N VAL A 203 -8.79 -1.86 0.80
CA VAL A 203 -9.14 -2.53 -0.46
C VAL A 203 -8.58 -3.94 -0.49
N PHE A 204 -9.30 -4.86 -1.13
CA PHE A 204 -8.83 -6.21 -1.42
C PHE A 204 -8.85 -6.45 -2.93
N LEU A 205 -7.78 -7.07 -3.42
CA LEU A 205 -7.62 -7.53 -4.78
C LEU A 205 -7.48 -9.04 -4.78
N TYR A 206 -8.28 -9.73 -5.57
CA TYR A 206 -8.28 -11.20 -5.62
C TYR A 206 -7.64 -11.69 -6.91
N ARG A 207 -6.69 -12.59 -6.78
CA ARG A 207 -6.15 -13.36 -7.91
C ARG A 207 -7.07 -14.56 -8.14
N ASP A 208 -7.63 -14.68 -9.32
CA ASP A 208 -8.49 -15.83 -9.66
C ASP A 208 -7.67 -17.11 -9.88
N LYS A 209 -8.36 -18.26 -9.95
CA LYS A 209 -7.76 -19.54 -10.38
C LYS A 209 -7.42 -19.43 -11.86
N VAL A 210 -6.18 -19.09 -12.18
CA VAL A 210 -5.63 -19.25 -13.54
C VAL A 210 -5.20 -20.70 -13.71
#